data_AF-A0A7S1A6G8-F1
#
_entry.id   AF-A0A7S1A6G8-F1
#
_cell.length_a   1.000
_cell.length_b   1.000
_cell.length_c   1.000
_cell.angle_alpha   90.00
_cell.angle_beta   90.00
_cell.angle_gamma   90.00
#
_symmetry.space_group_name_H-M   'P 1'
#
loop_
_entity.id
_entity.type
_entity.pdbx_description
1 polymer ?
#
loop_
_entity_poly.entity_id
_entity_poly.type
_entity_poly.pdbx_seq_one_letter_code
_entity_poly.pdbx_strand_id
1 'polypeptide(L)'
;HCIEASGILGYIKTVMSSRWGIVPPNVHLRQLNPFCDFHEAGLFPTEATEYKLPSAFVGTGAHGFGGTNVHVLNFGHVDEQRVMLPALPHADRDKYVFWPGGGGALEAEQRPKDGYCVAGTFTKWTPVAMESETG
;
A
#
# COMPACT_ATOMS: atom_id res chain seq x y z
N HIS A 1 3.32 10.19 -11.05
CA HIS A 1 2.76 11.33 -10.29
C HIS A 1 2.04 12.23 -11.28
N CYS A 2 0.79 12.62 -11.01
CA CYS A 2 -0.06 13.37 -11.96
C CYS A 2 -0.20 14.86 -11.60
N ILE A 3 0.75 15.39 -10.83
CA ILE A 3 0.90 16.82 -10.46
C ILE A 3 -0.44 17.45 -10.09
N GLU A 4 -1.05 18.25 -10.97
CA GLU A 4 -2.27 19.02 -10.71
C GLU A 4 -3.48 18.12 -10.41
N ALA A 5 -3.50 16.90 -10.98
CA ALA A 5 -4.58 15.94 -10.78
C ALA A 5 -4.34 14.97 -9.62
N SER A 6 -3.20 15.04 -8.92
CA SER A 6 -2.87 14.02 -7.89
C SER A 6 -3.89 14.00 -6.74
N GLY A 7 -4.38 15.17 -6.32
CA GLY A 7 -5.38 15.28 -5.26
C GLY A 7 -6.70 14.62 -5.62
N ILE A 8 -7.25 14.94 -6.80
CA ILE A 8 -8.54 14.38 -7.24
C ILE A 8 -8.44 12.89 -7.54
N LEU A 9 -7.33 12.39 -8.08
CA LEU A 9 -7.12 10.95 -8.29
C LEU A 9 -7.04 10.19 -6.96
N GLY A 10 -6.36 10.76 -5.96
CA GLY A 10 -6.35 10.23 -4.60
C GLY A 10 -7.75 10.17 -4.00
N TYR A 11 -8.55 11.21 -4.18
CA TYR A 11 -9.93 11.26 -3.70
C TYR A 11 -10.85 10.27 -4.43
N ILE A 12 -10.74 10.14 -5.75
CA ILE A 12 -11.49 9.14 -6.53
C ILE A 12 -11.15 7.74 -6.05
N LYS A 13 -9.87 7.45 -5.75
CA LYS A 13 -9.45 6.17 -5.17
C LYS A 13 -10.21 5.90 -3.87
N THR A 14 -10.32 6.85 -2.95
CA THR A 14 -11.01 6.63 -1.67
C THR A 14 -12.51 6.44 -1.83
N VAL A 15 -13.17 7.22 -2.71
CA VAL A 15 -14.60 7.05 -3.05
C VAL A 15 -14.87 5.66 -3.62
N MET A 16 -14.05 5.21 -4.56
CA MET A 16 -14.18 3.88 -5.16
C MET A 16 -13.87 2.78 -4.14
N SER A 17 -12.84 2.96 -3.30
CA SER A 17 -12.49 1.99 -2.25
C SER A 17 -13.64 1.81 -1.26
N SER A 18 -14.25 2.89 -0.81
CA SER A 18 -15.43 2.85 0.06
C SER A 18 -16.62 2.20 -0.61
N ARG A 19 -16.89 2.52 -1.88
CA ARG A 19 -18.04 1.94 -2.62
C ARG A 19 -17.92 0.43 -2.79
N TRP A 20 -16.72 -0.07 -3.07
CA TRP A 20 -16.47 -1.49 -3.31
C TRP A 20 -16.06 -2.26 -2.04
N GLY A 21 -15.85 -1.56 -0.92
CA GLY A 21 -15.39 -2.16 0.33
C GLY A 21 -13.98 -2.73 0.28
N ILE A 22 -13.12 -2.23 -0.62
CA ILE A 22 -11.77 -2.76 -0.85
C ILE A 22 -10.76 -1.62 -0.85
N VAL A 23 -9.70 -1.77 -0.06
CA VAL A 23 -8.49 -0.97 -0.11
C VAL A 23 -7.55 -1.59 -1.16
N PRO A 24 -7.24 -0.88 -2.26
CA PRO A 24 -6.32 -1.39 -3.27
C PRO A 24 -4.86 -1.35 -2.76
N PRO A 25 -3.98 -2.21 -3.30
CA PRO A 25 -2.59 -2.30 -2.87
C PRO A 25 -1.78 -1.04 -3.18
N ASN A 26 -0.77 -0.78 -2.36
CA ASN A 26 0.31 0.13 -2.69
C ASN A 26 1.30 -0.56 -3.62
N VAL A 27 1.25 -0.19 -4.89
CA VAL A 27 2.19 -0.70 -5.90
C VAL A 27 3.63 -0.32 -5.55
N HIS A 28 4.54 -1.27 -5.75
CA HIS A 28 5.98 -1.17 -5.44
C HIS A 28 6.32 -0.98 -3.95
N LEU A 29 5.35 -1.03 -3.05
CA LEU A 29 5.62 -1.05 -1.62
C LEU A 29 6.18 -2.42 -1.23
N ARG A 30 7.50 -2.49 -1.06
CA ARG A 30 8.22 -3.66 -0.54
C ARG A 30 8.74 -3.37 0.86
N GLN A 31 9.50 -2.29 0.99
CA GLN A 31 10.05 -1.77 2.25
C GLN A 31 9.36 -0.47 2.63
N LEU A 32 9.00 -0.30 3.90
CA LEU A 32 8.71 1.03 4.44
C LEU A 32 10.01 1.82 4.60
N ASN A 33 9.96 3.13 4.39
CA ASN A 33 11.14 3.98 4.53
C ASN A 33 11.80 3.78 5.91
N PRO A 34 13.07 3.34 6.00
CA PRO A 34 13.74 3.04 7.27
C PRO A 34 13.93 4.26 8.18
N PHE A 35 13.78 5.47 7.65
CA PHE A 35 13.83 6.71 8.42
C PHE A 35 12.45 7.17 8.93
N CYS A 36 11.41 6.34 8.78
CA CYS A 36 10.07 6.64 9.24
C CYS A 36 9.75 5.76 10.45
N ASP A 37 9.65 6.37 11.62
CA ASP A 37 9.25 5.69 12.85
C ASP A 37 7.72 5.56 12.89
N PHE A 38 7.23 4.33 12.76
CA PHE A 38 5.81 4.03 12.85
C PHE A 38 5.47 3.61 14.28
N HIS A 39 4.99 4.56 15.09
CA HIS A 39 4.63 4.32 16.49
C HIS A 39 3.26 3.63 16.69
N GLU A 40 2.40 3.67 15.67
CA GLU A 40 1.10 3.00 15.65
C GLU A 40 1.05 1.98 14.51
N ALA A 41 0.30 0.89 14.71
CA ALA A 41 0.10 -0.15 13.71
C ALA A 41 -0.74 0.37 12.52
N GLY A 42 -0.10 1.05 11.59
CA GLY A 42 -0.66 1.40 10.29
C GLY A 42 -0.73 0.17 9.39
N LEU A 43 -1.90 -0.07 8.77
CA LEU A 43 -2.02 -1.09 7.73
C LEU A 43 -1.57 -0.49 6.39
N PHE A 44 -0.47 -1.02 5.83
CA PHE A 44 0.01 -0.66 4.50
C PHE A 44 -0.25 -1.82 3.54
N PRO A 45 -1.40 -1.84 2.84
CA PRO A 45 -1.77 -2.99 2.02
C PRO A 45 -0.82 -3.14 0.83
N THR A 46 -0.24 -4.32 0.67
CA THR A 46 0.53 -4.77 -0.50
C THR A 46 -0.33 -5.61 -1.46
N GLU A 47 -1.54 -5.95 -1.03
CA GLU A 47 -2.59 -6.63 -1.79
C GLU A 47 -3.95 -5.93 -1.63
N ALA A 48 -4.95 -6.36 -2.39
CA ALA A 48 -6.31 -5.86 -2.18
C ALA A 48 -6.84 -6.37 -0.83
N THR A 49 -7.24 -5.46 0.05
CA THR A 49 -7.72 -5.80 1.41
C THR A 49 -9.14 -5.28 1.61
N GLU A 50 -10.00 -6.09 2.22
CA GLU A 50 -11.37 -5.66 2.53
C GLU A 50 -11.41 -4.61 3.65
N TYR A 51 -12.43 -3.76 3.60
CA TYR A 51 -12.73 -2.83 4.68
C TYR A 51 -13.19 -3.62 5.91
N LYS A 52 -12.62 -3.31 7.08
CA LYS A 52 -13.01 -3.95 8.35
C LYS A 52 -14.44 -3.60 8.79
N LEU A 53 -14.95 -2.46 8.34
CA LEU A 53 -16.26 -1.93 8.71
C LEU A 53 -17.05 -1.55 7.45
N PRO A 54 -18.38 -1.71 7.45
CA PRO A 54 -19.23 -1.37 6.30
C PRO A 54 -19.33 0.15 6.07
N SER A 55 -18.86 0.98 7.00
CA SER A 55 -18.70 2.40 6.80
C SER A 55 -17.45 2.92 7.52
N ALA A 56 -16.83 3.95 6.95
CA ALA A 56 -15.64 4.56 7.50
C ALA A 56 -15.50 6.02 7.06
N PHE A 57 -14.85 6.82 7.90
CA PHE A 57 -14.28 8.09 7.48
C PHE A 57 -12.91 7.83 6.85
N VAL A 58 -12.65 8.46 5.70
CA VAL A 58 -11.39 8.34 4.99
C VAL A 58 -10.82 9.74 4.76
N GLY A 59 -9.54 9.90 5.07
CA GLY A 59 -8.79 11.13 4.82
C GLY A 59 -8.03 11.05 3.49
N THR A 60 -8.07 12.11 2.70
CA THR A 60 -7.24 12.29 1.50
C THR A 60 -6.46 13.59 1.62
N GLY A 61 -5.13 13.52 1.50
CA GLY A 61 -4.25 14.68 1.54
C GLY A 61 -3.57 14.97 0.21
N ALA A 62 -3.32 16.25 -0.07
CA ALA A 62 -2.50 16.72 -1.18
C ALA A 62 -1.58 17.85 -0.72
N HIS A 63 -0.32 17.82 -1.15
CA HIS A 63 0.71 18.77 -0.76
C HIS A 63 1.37 19.35 -2.03
N GLY A 64 1.24 20.65 -2.23
CA GLY A 64 1.80 21.35 -3.38
C GLY A 64 3.23 21.84 -3.11
N PHE A 65 4.05 21.89 -4.15
CA PHE A 65 5.44 22.36 -4.04
C PHE A 65 5.56 23.81 -3.52
N GLY A 66 4.58 24.66 -3.83
CA GLY A 66 4.50 26.04 -3.33
C GLY A 66 4.09 26.16 -1.85
N GLY A 67 3.92 25.04 -1.14
CA GLY A 67 3.57 25.00 0.29
C GLY A 67 2.07 24.99 0.59
N THR A 68 1.20 25.04 -0.43
CA THR A 68 -0.25 24.88 -0.23
C THR A 68 -0.60 23.43 0.01
N ASN A 69 -1.25 23.16 1.15
CA ASN A 69 -1.66 21.81 1.57
C ASN A 69 -3.17 21.75 1.71
N VAL A 70 -3.76 20.63 1.32
CA VAL A 70 -5.20 20.39 1.40
C VAL A 70 -5.43 19.00 2.01
N HIS A 71 -6.42 18.91 2.90
CA HIS A 71 -6.87 17.66 3.49
C HIS A 71 -8.40 17.59 3.44
N VAL A 72 -8.93 16.46 2.97
CA VAL A 72 -10.37 16.21 2.84
C VAL A 72 -10.73 14.97 3.64
N LEU A 73 -11.78 15.07 4.45
CA LEU A 73 -12.40 13.94 5.12
C LEU A 73 -13.69 13.59 4.37
N ASN A 74 -13.86 12.32 4.01
CA ASN A 74 -15.11 11.83 3.44
C ASN A 74 -15.66 10.66 4.25
N PHE A 75 -16.99 10.61 4.41
CA PHE A 75 -17.69 9.45 4.94
C PHE A 75 -18.14 8.56 3.78
N GLY A 76 -17.83 7.26 3.84
CA GLY A 76 -18.22 6.29 2.83
C GLY A 76 -18.89 5.08 3.45
N HIS A 77 -19.83 4.51 2.72
CA HIS A 77 -20.48 3.24 3.04
C HIS A 77 -20.23 2.26 1.90
N VAL A 78 -20.03 0.99 2.27
CA VAL A 78 -19.86 -0.11 1.33
C VAL A 78 -21.19 -0.40 0.65
N ASP A 79 -21.17 -0.50 -0.68
CA ASP A 79 -22.31 -0.97 -1.44
C ASP A 79 -22.30 -2.51 -1.39
N GLU A 80 -23.09 -3.09 -0.48
CA GLU A 80 -23.13 -4.55 -0.24
C GLU A 80 -23.45 -5.36 -1.51
N GLN A 81 -24.15 -4.77 -2.49
CA GLN A 81 -24.45 -5.41 -3.76
C GLN A 81 -23.23 -5.48 -4.70
N ARG A 82 -22.17 -4.73 -4.41
CA ARG A 82 -20.93 -4.65 -5.20
C ARG A 82 -19.75 -5.35 -4.56
N VAL A 83 -19.90 -5.86 -3.33
CA VAL A 83 -18.88 -6.72 -2.69
C VAL A 83 -18.93 -8.09 -3.34
N MET A 84 -18.46 -8.16 -4.58
CA MET A 84 -18.24 -9.38 -5.35
C MET A 84 -16.95 -9.18 -6.12
N LEU A 85 -15.82 -9.52 -5.50
CA LEU A 85 -14.72 -10.08 -6.27
C LEU A 85 -14.69 -11.58 -5.94
N PRO A 86 -14.78 -12.49 -6.93
CA PRO A 86 -14.21 -13.81 -6.70
C PRO A 86 -12.76 -13.58 -6.27
N ALA A 87 -12.30 -14.32 -5.25
CA ALA A 87 -10.89 -14.31 -4.87
C ALA A 87 -10.08 -14.39 -6.17
N LEU A 88 -9.32 -13.34 -6.50
CA LEU A 88 -8.44 -13.42 -7.65
C LEU A 88 -7.60 -14.67 -7.41
N PRO A 89 -7.60 -15.65 -8.33
CA PRO A 89 -6.75 -16.83 -8.15
C PRO A 89 -5.37 -16.29 -7.79
N HIS A 90 -4.79 -16.83 -6.73
CA HIS A 90 -3.39 -16.60 -6.42
C HIS A 90 -2.64 -16.97 -7.69
N ALA A 91 -2.36 -15.98 -8.55
CA ALA A 91 -1.37 -16.16 -9.57
C ALA A 91 -0.14 -16.48 -8.76
N ASP A 92 0.41 -17.68 -8.94
CA ASP A 92 1.76 -18.00 -8.51
C ASP A 92 2.65 -16.90 -9.10
N ARG A 93 2.84 -15.84 -8.32
CA ARG A 93 3.70 -14.73 -8.68
C ARG A 93 5.08 -15.25 -8.36
N ASP A 94 5.89 -15.41 -9.40
CA ASP A 94 7.30 -15.74 -9.25
C ASP A 94 7.91 -14.89 -8.14
N LYS A 95 8.71 -15.52 -7.28
CA LYS A 95 9.39 -14.87 -6.15
C LYS A 95 10.05 -13.58 -6.66
N TYR A 96 9.58 -12.44 -6.17
CA TYR A 96 10.09 -11.16 -6.63
C TYR A 96 11.46 -10.88 -6.04
N VAL A 97 12.40 -10.61 -6.93
CA VAL A 97 13.78 -10.23 -6.62
C VAL A 97 13.85 -8.78 -6.14
N PHE A 98 14.61 -8.51 -5.07
CA PHE A 98 14.69 -7.21 -4.38
C PHE A 98 15.60 -6.19 -5.09
N TRP A 99 15.51 -4.94 -4.63
CA TRP A 99 16.48 -3.87 -4.89
C TRP A 99 17.94 -4.33 -4.63
N PRO A 100 18.93 -3.99 -5.49
CA PRO A 100 18.97 -2.83 -6.39
C PRO A 100 18.39 -3.04 -7.78
N GLY A 101 17.89 -4.24 -8.14
CA GLY A 101 17.41 -4.58 -9.49
C GLY A 101 16.25 -3.72 -10.05
N GLY A 102 15.78 -2.71 -9.32
CA GLY A 102 14.72 -1.78 -9.76
C GLY A 102 14.94 -0.30 -9.42
N GLY A 103 16.09 0.12 -8.90
CA GLY A 103 16.34 1.57 -8.78
C GLY A 103 17.67 2.06 -8.19
N GLY A 104 18.71 1.24 -8.16
CA GLY A 104 20.08 1.72 -7.97
C GLY A 104 20.82 1.15 -6.77
N ALA A 105 22.13 1.36 -6.72
CA ALA A 105 23.00 0.84 -5.67
C ALA A 105 22.85 1.64 -4.35
N LEU A 106 22.86 0.95 -3.21
CA LEU A 106 23.00 1.54 -1.87
C LEU A 106 24.36 1.15 -1.29
N GLU A 107 24.97 2.07 -0.54
CA GLU A 107 26.20 1.80 0.21
C GLU A 107 25.94 0.83 1.37
N ALA A 108 26.97 0.13 1.84
CA ALA A 108 26.83 -0.96 2.81
C ALA A 108 26.23 -0.50 4.15
N GLU A 109 26.48 0.74 4.58
CA GLU A 109 25.91 1.30 5.81
C GLU A 109 24.42 1.66 5.70
N GLN A 110 23.89 1.76 4.48
CA GLN A 110 22.48 2.10 4.21
C GLN A 110 21.58 0.87 4.15
N ARG A 111 22.14 -0.33 4.34
CA ARG A 111 21.37 -1.57 4.43
C ARG A 111 20.67 -1.64 5.80
N PRO A 112 19.37 -1.96 5.85
CA PRO A 112 18.65 -2.07 7.12
C PRO A 112 19.27 -3.18 7.98
N LYS A 113 19.47 -2.89 9.27
CA LYS A 113 20.04 -3.83 10.25
C LYS A 113 19.03 -4.90 10.69
N ASP A 114 17.76 -4.55 10.64
CA ASP A 114 16.63 -5.44 10.90
C ASP A 114 15.90 -5.71 9.58
N GLY A 115 15.93 -6.97 9.13
CA GLY A 115 15.15 -7.41 7.98
C GLY A 115 13.66 -7.37 8.32
N TYR A 116 12.83 -6.89 7.41
CA TYR A 116 11.38 -6.98 7.55
C TYR A 116 10.85 -8.15 6.73
N CYS A 117 9.76 -8.73 7.22
CA CYS A 117 9.07 -9.80 6.53
C CYS A 117 7.89 -9.25 5.75
N VAL A 118 7.57 -9.86 4.62
CA VAL A 118 6.29 -9.59 3.94
C VAL A 118 5.30 -10.66 4.37
N ALA A 119 4.11 -10.23 4.80
CA ALA A 119 2.98 -11.11 5.08
C ALA A 119 1.79 -10.66 4.23
N GLY A 120 1.16 -11.60 3.55
CA GLY A 120 -0.04 -11.37 2.75
C GLY A 120 -0.70 -12.70 2.38
N THR A 121 -1.77 -12.67 1.61
CA THR A 121 -2.49 -13.89 1.23
C THR A 121 -1.61 -14.92 0.50
N PHE A 122 -0.61 -14.47 -0.27
CA PHE A 122 0.37 -15.32 -0.94
C PHE A 122 1.39 -16.00 0.00
N THR A 123 1.59 -15.46 1.21
CA THR A 123 2.33 -16.14 2.28
C THR A 123 1.41 -16.77 3.31
N LYS A 124 0.08 -16.80 3.07
CA LYS A 124 -0.94 -17.18 4.05
C LYS A 124 -0.77 -16.43 5.37
N TRP A 125 -0.47 -15.13 5.29
CA TRP A 125 -0.18 -14.26 6.44
C TRP A 125 1.02 -14.71 7.29
N THR A 126 1.83 -15.64 6.80
CA THR A 126 3.07 -16.05 7.45
C THR A 126 4.15 -15.04 7.05
N PRO A 127 4.86 -14.42 8.01
CA PRO A 127 5.97 -13.53 7.69
C PRO A 127 7.06 -14.31 6.94
N VAL A 128 7.39 -13.89 5.72
CA VAL A 128 8.51 -14.47 4.96
C VAL A 128 9.62 -13.42 4.87
N ALA A 129 10.82 -13.81 5.33
CA ALA A 129 12.01 -13.00 5.20
C ALA A 129 12.39 -12.84 3.72
N MET A 130 12.80 -11.64 3.33
CA MET A 130 13.22 -11.36 1.97
C MET A 130 14.66 -11.86 1.74
N GLU A 131 14.89 -12.62 0.67
CA GLU A 131 16.21 -13.10 0.26
C GLU A 131 16.91 -12.08 -0.65
N SER A 132 18.24 -11.94 -0.55
CA SER A 132 19.03 -11.12 -1.46
C SER A 132 19.11 -11.75 -2.86
N GLU A 133 19.15 -10.93 -3.91
CA GLU A 133 19.37 -11.39 -5.30
C GLU A 133 20.73 -12.06 -5.50
N THR A 134 21.70 -11.72 -4.65
CA THR A 134 22.96 -12.46 -4.56
C THR A 134 22.75 -13.64 -3.63
N GLY A 135 22.87 -14.85 -4.18
CA GLY A 135 23.03 -16.08 -3.39
C GLY A 135 24.22 -16.03 -2.44
#